data_AF-A0A7C3ADW6-F1
#
_entry.id   AF-A0A7C3ADW6-F1
#
_cell.length_a   1.000
_cell.length_b   1.000
_cell.length_c   1.000
_cell.angle_alpha   90.00
_cell.angle_beta   90.00
_cell.angle_gamma   90.00
#
_symmetry.space_group_name_H-M   'P 1'
#
loop_
_entity.id
_entity.type
_entity.pdbx_description
1 polymer ?
#
loop_
_entity_poly.entity_id
_entity_poly.type
_entity_poly.pdbx_seq_one_letter_code
_entity_poly.pdbx_strand_id
1 'polypeptide(L)'
;DVENLIRQIKKILRLSTVNKVALVGVGNLGTAVMAYPGFKRYGFEIVAAFDSAAGKIGRRIGDVRIEDVAALNTLQRRSIHIAAIAVPRDAAQQTADALVEAGIKGILNFSPCYITVPKKVKVITIDIAMDLARLPYYLPGN
;
A
#
# COMPACT_ATOMS: atom_id res chain seq x y z
N ASP A 1 9.42 27.16 -17.17
CA ASP A 1 10.02 25.93 -17.72
C ASP A 1 9.36 24.71 -17.08
N VAL A 2 8.72 23.87 -17.90
CA VAL A 2 7.89 22.74 -17.46
C VAL A 2 8.72 21.68 -16.74
N GLU A 3 9.95 21.45 -17.20
CA GLU A 3 10.86 20.47 -16.59
C GLU A 3 11.25 20.86 -15.17
N ASN A 4 11.46 22.15 -14.92
CA ASN A 4 11.77 22.65 -13.59
C ASN A 4 10.57 22.45 -12.64
N LEU A 5 9.33 22.68 -13.10
CA LEU A 5 8.13 22.45 -12.29
C LEU A 5 7.95 20.96 -11.93
N ILE A 6 8.14 20.06 -12.89
CA ILE A 6 8.10 18.61 -12.65
C ILE A 6 9.14 18.21 -11.59
N ARG A 7 10.36 18.77 -11.68
CA ARG A 7 11.45 18.50 -10.73
C ARG A 7 11.10 18.99 -9.32
N GLN A 8 10.51 20.18 -9.19
CA GLN A 8 10.09 20.74 -7.89
C GLN A 8 8.96 19.91 -7.27
N ILE A 9 7.94 19.50 -8.04
CA ILE A 9 6.85 18.64 -7.56
C ILE A 9 7.39 17.30 -7.06
N LYS A 10 8.28 16.64 -7.82
CA LYS A 10 8.94 15.40 -7.39
C LYS A 10 9.71 15.56 -6.09
N LYS A 11 10.39 16.70 -5.89
CA LYS A 11 11.13 17.01 -4.66
C LYS A 11 10.19 17.21 -3.47
N ILE A 12 9.10 17.96 -3.64
CA ILE A 12 8.08 18.21 -2.60
C ILE A 12 7.44 16.88 -2.15
N LEU A 13 7.09 16.04 -3.11
CA LEU A 13 6.49 14.72 -2.87
C LEU A 13 7.50 13.65 -2.45
N ARG A 14 8.80 13.98 -2.36
CA ARG A 14 9.90 13.06 -2.03
C ARG A 14 9.97 11.81 -2.92
N LEU A 15 9.62 11.97 -4.20
CA LEU A 15 9.67 10.91 -5.22
C LEU A 15 11.08 10.73 -5.82
N SER A 16 12.07 11.48 -5.32
CA SER A 16 13.47 11.40 -5.75
C SER A 16 14.27 10.30 -5.04
N THR A 17 13.68 9.63 -4.05
CA THR A 17 14.28 8.51 -3.30
C THR A 17 13.39 7.28 -3.43
N VAL A 18 14.00 6.10 -3.50
CA VAL A 18 13.24 4.84 -3.46
C VAL A 18 12.62 4.68 -2.08
N ASN A 19 11.30 4.66 -2.02
CA ASN A 19 10.50 4.45 -0.83
C ASN A 19 10.13 2.96 -0.74
N LYS A 20 10.64 2.30 0.30
CA LYS A 20 10.30 0.91 0.60
C LYS A 20 8.87 0.82 1.13
N VAL A 21 8.09 -0.08 0.55
CA VAL A 21 6.69 -0.35 0.90
C VAL A 21 6.54 -1.79 1.35
N ALA A 22 5.79 -2.00 2.43
CA ALA A 22 5.28 -3.32 2.80
C ALA A 22 3.86 -3.51 2.28
N LEU A 23 3.50 -4.71 1.84
CA LEU A 23 2.12 -5.07 1.53
C LEU A 23 1.60 -6.08 2.57
N VAL A 24 0.40 -5.85 3.12
CA VAL A 24 -0.30 -6.82 3.97
C VAL A 24 -1.57 -7.29 3.27
N GLY A 25 -1.71 -8.61 3.13
CA GLY A 25 -2.77 -9.26 2.37
C GLY A 25 -2.32 -9.56 0.94
N VAL A 26 -1.89 -10.81 0.69
CA VAL A 26 -1.44 -11.28 -0.63
C VAL A 26 -2.55 -12.13 -1.25
N GLY A 27 -3.74 -11.56 -1.35
CA GLY A 27 -4.86 -12.11 -2.13
C GLY A 27 -4.76 -11.72 -3.61
N ASN A 28 -5.89 -11.75 -4.32
CA ASN A 28 -5.93 -11.34 -5.74
C ASN A 28 -5.49 -9.88 -5.92
N LEU A 29 -6.10 -8.96 -5.16
CA LEU A 29 -5.77 -7.53 -5.24
C LEU A 29 -4.33 -7.25 -4.78
N GLY A 30 -3.92 -7.82 -3.65
CA GLY A 30 -2.54 -7.68 -3.17
C GLY A 30 -1.52 -8.15 -4.21
N THR A 31 -1.73 -9.32 -4.82
CA THR A 31 -0.85 -9.83 -5.87
C THR A 31 -0.82 -8.92 -7.09
N ALA A 32 -1.96 -8.38 -7.52
CA ALA A 32 -2.03 -7.42 -8.62
C ALA A 32 -1.28 -6.11 -8.31
N VAL A 33 -1.41 -5.60 -7.07
CA VAL A 33 -0.69 -4.43 -6.57
C VAL A 33 0.82 -4.69 -6.57
N MET A 34 1.29 -5.87 -6.15
CA MET A 34 2.71 -6.24 -6.22
C MET A 34 3.26 -6.27 -7.65
N ALA A 35 2.46 -6.75 -8.60
CA ALA A 35 2.86 -6.88 -10.00
C ALA A 35 2.79 -5.55 -10.77
N TYR A 36 2.23 -4.48 -10.19
CA TYR A 36 2.00 -3.22 -10.90
C TYR A 36 3.30 -2.40 -11.07
N PRO A 37 3.83 -2.23 -12.30
CA PRO A 37 5.11 -1.55 -12.53
C PRO A 37 5.03 -0.03 -12.29
N GLY A 38 3.83 0.54 -12.20
CA GLY A 38 3.63 1.97 -12.02
C GLY A 38 4.22 2.51 -10.70
N PHE A 39 4.26 1.70 -9.63
CA PHE A 39 4.87 2.12 -8.36
C PHE A 39 6.35 2.51 -8.51
N LYS A 40 7.12 1.72 -9.28
CA LYS A 40 8.54 2.00 -9.53
C LYS A 40 8.74 3.34 -10.24
N ARG A 41 7.81 3.76 -11.12
CA ARG A 41 7.87 5.05 -11.82
C ARG A 41 7.75 6.26 -10.87
N TYR A 42 7.10 6.06 -9.73
CA TYR A 42 6.96 7.07 -8.67
C TYR A 42 7.98 6.89 -7.54
N GLY A 43 8.98 6.01 -7.71
CA GLY A 43 10.00 5.76 -6.69
C GLY A 43 9.48 4.95 -5.51
N PHE A 44 8.48 4.09 -5.69
CA PHE A 44 8.01 3.15 -4.68
C PHE A 44 8.38 1.72 -5.07
N GLU A 45 8.84 0.94 -4.09
CA GLU A 45 9.19 -0.46 -4.27
C GLU A 45 8.57 -1.30 -3.15
N ILE A 46 7.80 -2.32 -3.53
CA ILE A 46 7.27 -3.29 -2.58
C ILE A 46 8.40 -4.28 -2.28
N VAL A 47 8.93 -4.23 -1.05
CA VAL A 47 10.11 -5.02 -0.63
C VAL A 47 9.78 -6.04 0.47
N ALA A 48 8.53 -6.06 0.91
CA ALA A 48 8.03 -6.97 1.94
C ALA A 48 6.55 -7.27 1.66
N ALA A 49 6.14 -8.52 1.86
CA ALA A 49 4.75 -8.94 1.73
C ALA A 49 4.39 -9.84 2.91
N PHE A 50 3.21 -9.63 3.49
CA PHE A 50 2.75 -10.34 4.68
C PHE A 50 1.35 -10.92 4.46
N ASP A 51 1.11 -12.13 4.95
CA ASP A 51 -0.21 -12.78 4.93
C ASP A 51 -0.36 -13.71 6.15
N SER A 52 -1.59 -13.95 6.60
CA SER A 52 -1.88 -14.86 7.72
C SER A 52 -2.19 -16.29 7.25
N ALA A 53 -2.44 -16.49 5.96
CA ALA A 53 -2.70 -17.81 5.42
C ALA A 53 -1.41 -18.64 5.36
N ALA A 54 -1.29 -19.64 6.23
CA ALA A 54 -0.12 -20.53 6.33
C ALA A 54 0.30 -21.11 4.97
N GLY A 55 -0.66 -21.44 4.11
CA GLY A 55 -0.38 -21.97 2.77
C GLY A 55 0.38 -21.01 1.85
N LYS A 56 0.34 -19.69 2.11
CA LYS A 56 1.04 -18.66 1.31
C LYS A 56 2.42 -18.30 1.87
N ILE A 57 2.62 -18.45 3.18
CA ILE A 57 3.86 -18.08 3.84
C ILE A 57 5.02 -18.87 3.21
N GLY A 58 6.11 -18.17 2.88
CA GLY A 58 7.27 -18.75 2.21
C GLY A 58 7.20 -18.75 0.68
N ARG A 59 6.03 -18.57 0.06
CA ARG A 59 5.92 -18.38 -1.39
C ARG A 59 6.54 -17.04 -1.80
N ARG A 60 6.80 -16.88 -3.10
CA ARG A 60 7.32 -15.63 -3.67
C ARG A 60 6.40 -15.07 -4.74
N ILE A 61 6.29 -13.75 -4.79
CA ILE A 61 5.69 -13.00 -5.90
C ILE A 61 6.81 -12.13 -6.47
N GLY A 62 7.33 -12.51 -7.64
CA GLY A 62 8.60 -11.98 -8.13
C GLY A 62 9.72 -12.24 -7.12
N ASP A 63 10.46 -11.19 -6.76
CA ASP A 63 11.58 -11.29 -5.82
C ASP A 63 11.16 -11.20 -4.33
N VAL A 64 9.90 -10.90 -4.04
CA VAL A 64 9.43 -10.68 -2.66
C VAL A 64 8.87 -11.98 -2.08
N ARG A 65 9.43 -12.41 -0.95
CA ARG A 65 8.92 -13.55 -0.17
C ARG A 65 7.74 -13.10 0.69
N ILE A 66 6.70 -13.93 0.76
CA ILE A 66 5.57 -13.75 1.66
C ILE A 66 6.00 -14.20 3.06
N GLU A 67 5.92 -13.29 4.01
CA GLU A 67 6.25 -13.46 5.43
C GLU A 67 4.96 -13.59 6.26
N ASP A 68 5.08 -14.13 7.47
CA ASP A 68 3.97 -14.18 8.42
C ASP A 68 3.67 -12.78 8.97
N VAL A 69 2.39 -12.41 9.12
CA VAL A 69 1.96 -11.15 9.75
C VAL A 69 2.50 -10.97 11.18
N ALA A 70 2.88 -12.03 11.89
CA ALA A 70 3.57 -11.94 13.17
C ALA A 70 4.94 -11.22 13.07
N ALA A 71 5.55 -11.17 11.88
CA ALA A 71 6.82 -10.51 11.63
C ALA A 71 6.70 -9.01 11.27
N LEU A 72 5.51 -8.40 11.41
CA LEU A 72 5.32 -6.97 11.13
C LEU A 72 6.23 -6.07 12.00
N ASN A 73 6.58 -6.49 13.22
CA ASN A 73 7.52 -5.77 14.09
C ASN A 73 8.95 -5.61 13.50
N THR A 74 9.27 -6.32 12.41
CA THR A 74 10.56 -6.20 11.71
C THR A 74 10.65 -4.97 10.81
N LEU A 75 9.52 -4.35 10.46
CA LEU A 75 9.42 -3.28 9.46
C LEU A 75 10.31 -2.08 9.80
N GLN A 76 10.30 -1.64 11.06
CA GLN A 76 11.10 -0.51 11.50
C GLN A 76 12.60 -0.76 11.31
N ARG A 77 13.10 -1.95 11.66
CA ARG A 77 14.52 -2.33 11.48
C ARG A 77 14.92 -2.42 10.00
N ARG A 78 13.96 -2.67 9.11
CA ARG A 78 14.16 -2.71 7.64
C ARG A 78 14.05 -1.32 7.00
N SER A 79 13.85 -0.28 7.80
CA SER A 79 13.59 1.10 7.36
C SER A 79 12.36 1.23 6.46
N ILE A 80 11.34 0.42 6.68
CA ILE A 80 10.07 0.46 5.93
C ILE A 80 9.08 1.30 6.73
N HIS A 81 8.58 2.38 6.12
CA HIS A 81 7.75 3.39 6.80
C HIS A 81 6.38 3.59 6.13
N ILE A 82 6.15 2.91 5.00
CA ILE A 82 4.92 2.95 4.23
C ILE A 82 4.41 1.51 4.07
N ALA A 83 3.11 1.31 4.22
CA ALA A 83 2.46 0.03 3.99
C ALA A 83 1.22 0.16 3.12
N ALA A 84 0.93 -0.85 2.33
CA ALA A 84 -0.34 -1.05 1.65
C ALA A 84 -1.13 -2.15 2.36
N ILE A 85 -2.43 -1.93 2.58
CA ILE A 85 -3.34 -2.91 3.17
C ILE A 85 -4.31 -3.37 2.08
N ALA A 86 -4.35 -4.67 1.80
CA ALA A 86 -5.24 -5.31 0.84
C ALA A 86 -5.89 -6.56 1.45
N VAL A 87 -6.44 -6.40 2.67
CA VAL A 87 -7.11 -7.47 3.43
C VAL A 87 -8.63 -7.26 3.40
N PRO A 88 -9.43 -8.29 3.76
CA PRO A 88 -10.87 -8.13 3.94
C PRO A 88 -11.21 -7.08 5.02
N ARG A 89 -12.41 -6.50 4.94
CA ARG A 89 -12.91 -5.47 5.87
C ARG A 89 -12.62 -5.80 7.34
N ASP A 90 -12.94 -7.02 7.76
CA ASP A 90 -12.88 -7.43 9.17
C ASP A 90 -11.46 -7.47 9.73
N ALA A 91 -10.45 -7.61 8.87
CA ALA A 91 -9.03 -7.63 9.24
C ALA A 91 -8.34 -6.26 9.10
N ALA A 92 -8.99 -5.28 8.46
CA ALA A 92 -8.35 -4.03 8.05
C ALA A 92 -7.90 -3.16 9.23
N GLN A 93 -8.77 -2.98 10.24
CA GLN A 93 -8.46 -2.15 11.41
C GLN A 93 -7.33 -2.77 12.24
N GLN A 94 -7.43 -4.06 12.57
CA GLN A 94 -6.39 -4.77 13.32
C GLN A 94 -5.03 -4.74 12.59
N THR A 95 -5.04 -4.87 11.25
CA THR A 95 -3.84 -4.75 10.43
C THR A 95 -3.25 -3.33 10.52
N ALA A 96 -4.09 -2.30 10.44
CA ALA A 96 -3.65 -0.92 10.58
C ALA A 96 -3.02 -0.65 11.95
N ASP A 97 -3.63 -1.14 13.02
CA ASP A 97 -3.11 -0.98 14.39
C ASP A 97 -1.74 -1.63 14.54
N ALA A 98 -1.58 -2.87 14.08
CA ALA A 98 -0.30 -3.58 14.09
C ALA A 98 0.79 -2.86 13.27
N LEU A 99 0.43 -2.26 12.13
CA LEU A 99 1.35 -1.48 11.31
C LEU A 99 1.77 -0.17 12.01
N VAL A 100 0.84 0.49 12.69
CA VAL A 100 1.12 1.70 13.49
C VAL A 100 2.11 1.37 14.61
N GLU A 101 1.91 0.25 15.32
CA GLU A 101 2.84 -0.24 16.34
C GLU A 101 4.21 -0.59 15.76
N ALA A 102 4.25 -1.17 14.56
CA ALA A 102 5.48 -1.47 13.82
C ALA A 102 6.22 -0.23 13.27
N GLY A 103 5.71 0.98 13.52
CA GLY A 103 6.38 2.24 13.16
C GLY A 103 6.03 2.77 11.76
N ILE A 104 4.99 2.25 11.11
CA ILE A 104 4.49 2.77 9.84
C ILE A 104 3.92 4.18 10.02
N LYS A 105 4.24 5.05 9.05
CA LYS A 105 3.85 6.47 9.03
C LYS A 105 2.87 6.79 7.89
N GLY A 106 2.82 5.95 6.86
CA GLY A 106 1.90 6.08 5.73
C GLY A 106 1.23 4.75 5.40
N ILE A 107 -0.09 4.76 5.23
CA ILE A 107 -0.89 3.60 4.86
C ILE A 107 -1.68 3.90 3.59
N LEU A 108 -1.53 3.05 2.58
CA LEU A 108 -2.42 2.98 1.43
C LEU A 108 -3.43 1.86 1.66
N ASN A 109 -4.69 2.21 1.89
CA ASN A 109 -5.73 1.25 2.22
C ASN A 109 -6.57 0.92 0.98
N PHE A 110 -6.50 -0.34 0.54
CA PHE A 110 -7.37 -0.92 -0.49
C PHE A 110 -8.52 -1.74 0.11
N SER A 111 -8.57 -1.89 1.44
CA SER A 111 -9.65 -2.62 2.10
C SER A 111 -10.95 -1.83 1.94
N PRO A 112 -12.11 -2.49 1.78
CA PRO A 112 -13.39 -1.84 1.51
C PRO A 112 -14.01 -1.24 2.78
N CYS A 113 -13.25 -0.47 3.55
CA CYS A 113 -13.66 0.22 4.76
C CYS A 113 -12.68 1.34 5.12
N TYR A 114 -13.15 2.31 5.91
CA TYR A 114 -12.25 3.26 6.56
C TYR A 114 -11.57 2.62 7.77
N ILE A 115 -10.35 3.05 8.04
CA ILE A 115 -9.57 2.67 9.22
C ILE A 115 -9.28 3.93 10.05
N THR A 116 -9.22 3.77 11.35
CA THR A 116 -8.89 4.85 12.28
C THR A 116 -7.45 4.65 12.76
N VAL A 117 -6.63 5.69 12.64
CA VAL A 117 -5.23 5.67 13.08
C VAL A 117 -4.88 6.97 13.80
N PRO A 118 -3.83 7.01 14.62
CA PRO A 118 -3.36 8.24 15.24
C PRO A 118 -2.98 9.32 14.20
N LYS A 119 -3.18 10.60 14.52
CA LYS A 119 -2.94 11.75 13.61
C LYS A 119 -1.56 11.79 12.94
N LYS A 120 -0.55 11.18 13.56
CA LYS A 120 0.83 11.07 13.08
C LYS A 120 0.99 10.11 11.88
N VAL A 121 0.01 9.25 11.64
CA VAL A 121 -0.01 8.30 10.51
C VAL A 121 -0.97 8.84 9.45
N LYS A 122 -0.51 8.88 8.21
CA LYS A 122 -1.34 9.30 7.06
C LYS A 122 -1.96 8.09 6.40
N VAL A 123 -3.25 8.18 6.10
CA VAL A 123 -4.00 7.14 5.39
C VAL A 123 -4.53 7.74 4.09
N ILE A 124 -4.33 7.01 3.01
CA ILE A 124 -5.00 7.24 1.72
C ILE A 124 -5.82 5.98 1.45
N THR A 125 -7.13 6.13 1.27
CA THR A 125 -8.01 5.02 0.90
C THR A 125 -8.32 5.10 -0.58
N ILE A 126 -8.19 3.97 -1.29
CA ILE A 126 -8.58 3.84 -2.69
C ILE A 126 -9.78 2.89 -2.75
N ASP A 127 -10.89 3.38 -3.29
CA ASP A 127 -12.07 2.57 -3.59
C ASP A 127 -12.29 2.53 -5.11
N ILE A 128 -11.75 1.47 -5.72
CA ILE A 128 -11.78 1.27 -7.18
C ILE A 128 -13.24 1.14 -7.68
N ALA A 129 -14.12 0.53 -6.89
CA ALA A 129 -15.50 0.34 -7.27
C ALA A 129 -16.26 1.68 -7.26
N MET A 130 -16.05 2.50 -6.23
CA MET A 130 -16.61 3.85 -6.17
C MET A 130 -16.08 4.73 -7.31
N ASP A 131 -14.78 4.67 -7.61
CA ASP A 131 -14.20 5.43 -8.71
C ASP A 131 -14.79 5.02 -10.07
N LEU A 132 -15.02 3.72 -10.29
CA LEU A 132 -15.69 3.23 -11.50
C LEU A 132 -17.16 3.66 -11.55
N ALA A 133 -17.87 3.61 -10.42
CA ALA A 133 -19.28 3.99 -10.30
C ALA A 133 -19.53 5.49 -10.59
N ARG A 134 -18.48 6.31 -10.63
CA ARG A 134 -18.58 7.72 -11.02
C ARG A 134 -18.56 7.92 -12.53
N LEU A 135 -18.09 6.95 -13.32
CA LEU A 135 -18.01 7.10 -14.77
C LEU A 135 -19.37 7.34 -15.45
N PRO A 136 -20.48 6.69 -15.07
CA PRO A 136 -21.79 6.95 -15.67
C PRO A 136 -22.22 8.42 -15.65
N TYR A 137 -21.82 9.20 -14.62
CA TYR A 137 -22.11 10.64 -14.57
C TYR A 137 -21.51 11.41 -15.75
N TYR A 138 -20.40 10.95 -16.31
CA TYR A 138 -19.69 11.61 -17.41
C TYR A 138 -20.07 11.06 -18.79
N LEU A 139 -20.89 10.02 -18.84
CA LEU A 139 -21.38 9.51 -20.11
C LEU A 139 -22.51 10.42 -20.61
N PRO A 140 -22.57 10.73 -21.92
CA PRO A 140 -23.71 11.42 -22.48
C PRO A 140 -24.98 10.62 -22.15
N GLY A 141 -26.04 11.32 -21.74
CA GLY A 141 -27.34 10.68 -21.50
C GLY A 141 -27.80 9.94 -22.75
N ASN A 142 -28.32 8.73 -22.58
CA ASN A 142 -29.00 8.01 -23.65
C ASN A 142 -30.22 8.80 -24.16
#